data_AF-A0A7Y4W3T0-F1
#
_entry.id   AF-A0A7Y4W3T0-F1
#
_cell.length_a   1.000
_cell.length_b   1.000
_cell.length_c   1.000
_cell.angle_alpha   90.00
_cell.angle_beta   90.00
_cell.angle_gamma   90.00
#
_symmetry.space_group_name_H-M   'P 1'
#
loop_
_entity.id
_entity.type
_entity.pdbx_description
1 polymer ?
#
loop_
_entity_poly.entity_id
_entity_poly.type
_entity_poly.pdbx_seq_one_letter_code
_entity_poly.pdbx_strand_id
1 'polypeptide(L)'
;MSLKYIPVQAFNINIDRVVEDLKDHGVVVLVTARTHAIQIAAQASGQLGIDVDDEEGAFLQHLSFEVDDRGWEDCLMYSESADYQPDELHKITIHAIRDWIAGGEKDYHVCKTRT
;
A
#
# COMPACT_ATOMS: atom_id res chain seq x y z
N MET A 1 18.13 -1.64 11.16
CA MET A 1 16.70 -1.74 11.54
C MET A 1 16.13 -0.35 11.52
N SER A 2 15.32 -0.03 10.52
CA SER A 2 14.58 1.22 10.42
C SER A 2 13.13 1.00 10.87
N LEU A 3 12.51 2.05 11.42
CA LEU A 3 11.09 2.03 11.75
C LEU A 3 10.31 2.41 10.49
N LYS A 4 9.38 1.57 10.06
CA LYS A 4 8.44 1.85 8.98
C LYS A 4 7.03 2.05 9.53
N TYR A 5 6.29 2.94 8.89
CA TYR A 5 4.89 3.20 9.14
C TYR A 5 4.12 2.71 7.91
N ILE A 6 3.16 1.81 8.13
CA ILE A 6 2.39 1.18 7.06
C ILE A 6 0.93 1.61 7.21
N PRO A 7 0.48 2.60 6.43
CA PRO A 7 -0.91 3.01 6.42
C PRO A 7 -1.80 1.91 5.86
N VAL A 8 -2.97 1.75 6.46
CA VAL A 8 -4.06 0.87 6.03
C VAL A 8 -5.26 1.76 5.79
N GLN A 9 -5.75 1.78 4.54
CA GLN A 9 -6.93 2.51 4.10
C GLN A 9 -8.03 1.49 3.80
N ALA A 10 -9.16 1.59 4.49
CA ALA A 10 -10.22 0.60 4.42
C ALA A 10 -11.57 1.23 4.05
N PHE A 11 -12.35 0.51 3.25
CA PHE A 11 -13.76 0.79 2.91
C PHE A 11 -14.03 2.12 2.21
N ASN A 12 -13.83 3.25 2.88
CA ASN A 12 -14.01 4.60 2.37
C ASN A 12 -12.66 5.26 2.08
N ILE A 13 -11.99 4.78 1.03
CA ILE A 13 -10.61 5.16 0.70
C ILE A 13 -10.58 6.54 0.04
N ASN A 14 -9.80 7.46 0.62
CA ASN A 14 -9.54 8.78 0.05
C ASN A 14 -8.26 8.74 -0.81
N ILE A 15 -8.40 9.02 -2.11
CA ILE A 15 -7.29 8.97 -3.06
C ILE A 15 -6.17 9.97 -2.77
N ASP A 16 -6.51 11.20 -2.36
CA ASP A 16 -5.50 12.22 -2.09
C ASP A 16 -4.62 11.81 -0.91
N ARG A 17 -5.25 11.20 0.11
CA ARG A 17 -4.55 10.63 1.26
C ARG A 17 -3.71 9.42 0.91
N VAL A 18 -4.18 8.55 0.01
CA VAL A 18 -3.39 7.42 -0.52
C VAL A 18 -2.11 7.93 -1.17
N VAL A 19 -2.19 9.01 -1.96
CA VAL A 19 -1.02 9.62 -2.62
C VAL A 19 -0.07 10.25 -1.60
N GLU A 20 -0.57 10.92 -0.58
CA GLU A 20 0.25 11.43 0.54
C GLU A 20 0.96 10.30 1.28
N ASP A 21 0.21 9.27 1.70
CA ASP A 21 0.75 8.08 2.38
C ASP A 21 1.83 7.38 1.53
N LEU A 22 1.63 7.28 0.21
CA LEU A 22 2.61 6.71 -0.71
C LEU A 22 3.91 7.54 -0.79
N LYS A 23 3.80 8.88 -0.82
CA LYS A 23 4.99 9.76 -0.83
C LYS A 23 5.76 9.71 0.49
N ASP A 24 5.03 9.67 1.61
CA ASP A 24 5.64 9.73 2.95
C ASP A 24 6.21 8.39 3.42
N HIS A 25 5.61 7.28 2.97
CA HIS A 25 5.89 5.95 3.50
C HIS A 25 6.33 4.93 2.44
N GLY A 26 6.15 5.23 1.16
CA GLY A 26 6.47 4.34 0.04
C GLY A 26 5.51 3.15 -0.11
N VAL A 27 4.55 2.96 0.81
CA VAL A 27 3.63 1.82 0.80
C VAL A 27 2.32 2.19 1.47
N VAL A 28 1.22 1.62 0.96
CA VAL A 28 -0.10 1.67 1.58
C VAL A 28 -0.82 0.34 1.34
N VAL A 29 -1.55 -0.12 2.35
CA VAL A 29 -2.42 -1.29 2.24
C VAL A 29 -3.86 -0.82 2.03
N LEU A 30 -4.54 -1.44 1.06
CA LEU A 30 -5.91 -1.13 0.67
C LEU A 30 -6.82 -2.29 1.02
N VAL A 31 -7.74 -2.06 1.95
CA VAL A 31 -8.81 -2.99 2.29
C VAL A 31 -10.06 -2.59 1.52
N THR A 32 -10.24 -3.18 0.34
CA THR A 32 -11.36 -2.89 -0.56
C THR A 32 -11.55 -4.02 -1.57
N ALA A 33 -12.59 -3.91 -2.42
CA ALA A 33 -12.73 -4.81 -3.55
C ALA A 33 -11.57 -4.63 -4.53
N ARG A 34 -11.04 -5.73 -5.09
CA ARG A 34 -9.91 -5.68 -6.04
C ARG A 34 -10.11 -4.73 -7.20
N THR A 35 -11.34 -4.63 -7.73
CA THR A 35 -11.67 -3.68 -8.80
C THR A 35 -11.49 -2.22 -8.36
N HIS A 36 -11.82 -1.90 -7.12
CA HIS A 36 -11.57 -0.57 -6.54
C HIS A 36 -10.08 -0.33 -6.29
N ALA A 37 -9.34 -1.34 -5.80
CA ALA A 37 -7.90 -1.22 -5.60
C ALA A 37 -7.16 -0.91 -6.92
N ILE A 38 -7.55 -1.57 -8.02
CA ILE A 38 -7.02 -1.29 -9.38
C ILE A 38 -7.32 0.16 -9.80
N GLN A 39 -8.55 0.63 -9.55
CA GLN A 39 -8.94 2.01 -9.87
C GLN A 39 -8.13 3.03 -9.06
N ILE A 40 -7.95 2.78 -7.76
CA ILE A 40 -7.14 3.61 -6.87
C ILE A 40 -5.68 3.64 -7.35
N ALA A 41 -5.11 2.50 -7.72
CA ALA A 41 -3.75 2.43 -8.26
C ALA A 41 -3.58 3.29 -9.52
N ALA A 42 -4.52 3.20 -10.46
CA ALA A 42 -4.49 4.00 -11.69
C ALA A 42 -4.62 5.51 -11.40
N GLN A 43 -5.51 5.89 -10.48
CA GLN A 43 -5.69 7.30 -10.09
C GLN A 43 -4.46 7.83 -9.35
N ALA A 44 -3.89 7.05 -8.42
CA ALA A 44 -2.71 7.42 -7.67
C ALA A 44 -1.50 7.58 -8.60
N SER A 45 -1.31 6.67 -9.55
CA SER A 45 -0.27 6.77 -10.56
C SER A 45 -0.36 8.09 -11.36
N GLY A 46 -1.57 8.44 -11.82
CA GLY A 46 -1.82 9.71 -12.50
C GLY A 46 -1.53 10.95 -11.64
N GLN A 47 -1.89 10.94 -10.36
CA GLN A 47 -1.59 12.04 -9.43
C GLN A 47 -0.10 12.13 -9.05
N LEU A 48 0.61 11.01 -9.04
CA LEU A 48 2.05 10.95 -8.79
C LEU A 48 2.87 11.41 -10.01
N GLY A 49 2.24 11.55 -11.18
CA GLY A 49 2.92 11.95 -12.41
C GLY A 49 3.90 10.89 -12.91
N ILE A 50 3.61 9.62 -12.63
CA ILE A 50 4.45 8.49 -13.07
C ILE A 50 4.33 8.35 -14.59
N ASP A 51 5.46 8.48 -15.26
CA ASP A 51 5.57 8.18 -16.69
C ASP A 51 5.80 6.68 -16.87
N VAL A 52 4.88 6.02 -17.56
CA VAL A 52 4.93 4.57 -17.79
C VAL A 52 6.01 4.18 -18.81
N ASP A 53 6.51 5.14 -19.59
CA ASP A 53 7.56 4.93 -20.58
C ASP A 53 8.97 5.14 -19.99
N ASP A 54 9.08 5.62 -18.75
CA ASP A 54 10.35 5.83 -18.04
C ASP A 54 10.69 4.64 -17.13
N GLU A 55 11.43 3.67 -17.68
CA GLU A 55 11.83 2.44 -16.96
C GLU A 55 12.81 2.69 -15.79
N GLU A 56 13.47 3.85 -15.76
CA GLU A 56 14.40 4.23 -14.67
C GLU A 56 13.77 5.21 -13.67
N GLY A 57 12.53 5.64 -13.94
CA GLY A 57 11.81 6.64 -13.17
C GLY A 57 11.05 6.10 -11.96
N ALA A 58 10.27 7.00 -11.35
CA ALA A 58 9.40 6.63 -10.25
C ALA A 58 8.31 5.65 -10.73
N PHE A 59 7.98 4.65 -9.92
CA PHE A 59 6.97 3.67 -10.28
C PHE A 59 6.01 3.38 -9.12
N LEU A 60 4.84 2.86 -9.47
CA LEU A 60 3.82 2.41 -8.55
C LEU A 60 3.45 0.97 -8.89
N GLN A 61 3.67 0.05 -7.97
CA GLN A 61 3.27 -1.34 -8.11
C GLN A 61 2.02 -1.63 -7.28
N HIS A 62 1.05 -2.28 -7.91
CA HIS A 62 -0.11 -2.85 -7.25
C HIS A 62 0.09 -4.36 -7.09
N LEU A 63 0.05 -4.83 -5.84
CA LEU A 63 0.25 -6.23 -5.48
C LEU A 63 -0.90 -6.70 -4.60
N SER A 64 -1.25 -7.97 -4.70
CA SER A 64 -2.21 -8.61 -3.81
C SER A 64 -1.52 -9.72 -3.02
N PHE A 65 -1.79 -9.79 -1.72
CA PHE A 65 -1.28 -10.83 -0.85
C PHE A 65 -2.42 -11.57 -0.16
N GLU A 66 -2.27 -12.89 -0.04
CA GLU A 66 -3.20 -13.69 0.75
C GLU A 66 -2.90 -13.48 2.24
N VAL A 67 -3.95 -13.16 3.00
CA VAL A 67 -3.92 -13.03 4.44
C VAL A 67 -4.78 -14.14 5.03
N ASP A 68 -4.16 -14.93 5.91
CA ASP A 68 -4.82 -16.02 6.63
C ASP A 68 -6.16 -15.55 7.22
N ASP A 69 -7.19 -16.37 7.07
CA ASP A 69 -8.55 -16.17 7.60
C ASP A 69 -9.34 -14.97 7.05
N ARG A 70 -8.81 -14.27 6.03
CA ARG A 70 -9.44 -13.08 5.46
C ARG A 70 -9.50 -13.05 3.93
N GLY A 71 -8.63 -13.81 3.27
CA GLY A 71 -8.52 -13.83 1.82
C GLY A 71 -7.47 -12.83 1.33
N TRP A 72 -7.67 -12.27 0.15
CA TRP A 72 -6.65 -11.45 -0.48
C TRP A 72 -6.83 -9.97 -0.18
N GLU A 73 -5.75 -9.31 0.20
CA GLU A 73 -5.68 -7.87 0.43
C GLU A 73 -4.70 -7.23 -0.55
N ASP A 74 -5.02 -6.00 -0.95
CA ASP A 74 -4.25 -5.26 -1.94
C ASP A 74 -3.28 -4.28 -1.25
N CYS A 75 -2.11 -4.07 -1.83
CA CYS A 75 -1.16 -3.04 -1.42
C CYS A 75 -0.61 -2.31 -2.63
N LEU A 76 -0.31 -1.03 -2.44
CA LEU A 76 0.43 -0.22 -3.40
C LEU A 76 1.81 0.09 -2.83
N MET A 77 2.84 -0.03 -3.66
CA MET A 77 4.20 0.37 -3.32
C MET A 77 4.69 1.40 -4.33
N TYR A 78 5.15 2.54 -3.82
CA TYR A 78 5.72 3.64 -4.56
C TYR A 78 7.20 3.75 -4.27
N SER A 79 8.01 3.90 -5.31
CA SER A 79 9.43 4.17 -5.18
C SER A 79 9.90 5.10 -6.29
N GLU A 80 10.82 6.00 -5.95
CA GLU A 80 11.52 6.87 -6.92
C GLU A 80 12.70 6.15 -7.61
N SER A 81 13.05 4.94 -7.16
CA SER A 81 14.12 4.10 -7.73
C SER A 81 13.72 2.63 -7.76
N ALA A 82 14.19 1.88 -8.76
CA ALA A 82 13.87 0.47 -9.06
C ALA A 82 14.24 -0.60 -7.99
N ASP A 83 14.36 -0.25 -6.70
CA ASP A 83 14.63 -1.19 -5.61
C ASP A 83 13.34 -1.84 -5.11
N TYR A 84 12.99 -2.98 -5.70
CA TYR A 84 11.80 -3.78 -5.34
C TYR A 84 12.15 -4.95 -4.42
N GLN A 85 11.49 -5.05 -3.26
CA GLN A 85 11.64 -6.16 -2.30
C GLN A 85 10.29 -6.84 -1.98
N PRO A 86 9.81 -7.76 -2.84
CA PRO A 86 8.49 -8.39 -2.71
C PRO A 86 8.27 -9.14 -1.40
N ASP A 87 9.28 -9.88 -0.93
CA ASP A 87 9.17 -10.71 0.27
C ASP A 87 9.01 -9.86 1.54
N GLU A 88 9.64 -8.69 1.58
CA GLU A 88 9.47 -7.74 2.68
C GLU A 88 8.06 -7.13 2.63
N LEU A 89 7.61 -6.74 1.43
CA LEU A 89 6.31 -6.15 1.22
C LEU A 89 5.14 -7.09 1.60
N HIS A 90 5.28 -8.38 1.31
CA HIS A 90 4.34 -9.40 1.76
C HIS A 90 4.25 -9.45 3.30
N LYS A 91 5.40 -9.53 3.98
CA LYS A 91 5.47 -9.62 5.45
C LYS A 91 4.88 -8.38 6.13
N ILE A 92 5.21 -7.18 5.64
CA ILE A 92 4.69 -5.94 6.21
C ILE A 92 3.18 -5.78 5.94
N THR A 93 2.69 -6.24 4.79
CA THR A 93 1.24 -6.20 4.48
C THR A 93 0.46 -7.10 5.42
N ILE A 94 0.87 -8.36 5.59
CA ILE A 94 0.23 -9.28 6.55
C ILE A 94 0.26 -8.69 7.97
N HIS A 95 1.41 -8.14 8.38
CA HIS A 95 1.53 -7.55 9.70
C HIS A 95 0.60 -6.34 9.89
N ALA A 96 0.54 -5.44 8.92
CA ALA A 96 -0.30 -4.25 8.96
C ALA A 96 -1.80 -4.61 9.02
N ILE A 97 -2.23 -5.62 8.25
CA ILE A 97 -3.61 -6.11 8.31
C ILE A 97 -3.93 -6.70 9.70
N ARG A 98 -3.05 -7.52 10.27
CA ARG A 98 -3.26 -8.10 11.60
C ARG A 98 -3.33 -7.02 12.69
N ASP A 99 -2.47 -6.02 12.61
CA ASP A 99 -2.46 -4.88 13.52
C ASP A 99 -3.72 -4.01 13.38
N TRP A 100 -4.20 -3.80 12.14
CA TRP A 100 -5.45 -3.11 11.85
C TRP A 100 -6.68 -3.82 12.42
N ILE A 101 -6.75 -5.16 12.28
CA ILE A 101 -7.81 -5.98 12.89
C ILE A 101 -7.78 -5.81 14.41
N ALA A 102 -6.60 -5.97 15.03
CA ALA A 102 -6.44 -5.79 16.47
C ALA A 102 -6.79 -4.36 16.93
N GLY A 103 -6.61 -3.37 16.06
CA GLY A 103 -6.94 -1.96 16.26
C GLY A 103 -8.42 -1.59 16.07
N GLY A 104 -9.27 -2.57 15.71
CA GLY A 104 -10.72 -2.39 15.58
C GLY A 104 -11.19 -1.93 14.19
N GLU A 105 -10.44 -2.24 13.13
CA GLU A 105 -10.91 -2.18 11.74
C GLU A 105 -11.39 -0.79 11.26
N LYS A 106 -10.66 0.26 11.64
CA LYS A 106 -10.99 1.65 11.30
C LYS A 106 -10.76 1.94 9.81
N ASP A 107 -11.48 2.91 9.24
CA ASP A 107 -11.25 3.36 7.85
C ASP A 107 -9.80 3.79 7.57
N TYR A 108 -9.11 4.30 8.60
CA TYR A 108 -7.69 4.61 8.54
C TYR A 108 -6.94 4.13 9.77
N HIS A 109 -5.79 3.51 9.55
CA HIS A 109 -4.89 3.03 10.59
C HIS A 109 -3.45 3.09 10.13
N VAL A 110 -2.51 3.26 11.05
CA VAL A 110 -1.07 3.23 10.74
C VAL A 110 -0.42 2.19 11.61
N CYS A 111 0.02 1.10 10.97
CA CYS A 111 0.81 0.07 11.63
C CYS A 111 2.26 0.54 11.75
N LYS A 112 2.92 0.23 12.89
CA LYS A 112 4.33 0.53 13.12
C LYS A 112 5.12 -0.78 13.10
N THR A 113 6.03 -0.94 12.16
CA THR A 113 6.84 -2.15 12.01
C THR A 113 8.32 -1.86 11.96
N ARG A 114 9.14 -2.81 12.40
CA ARG A 114 10.61 -2.74 12.32
C ARG A 114 11.07 -3.67 11.21
N THR A 115 11.81 -3.14 10.25
CA THR A 115 12.43 -3.87 9.13
C THR A 115 13.94 -3.76 9.19
#